data_AF-A0A671M974-F1
#
_entry.id   AF-A0A671M974-F1
#
_cell.length_a   1.000
_cell.length_b   1.000
_cell.length_c   1.000
_cell.angle_alpha   90.00
_cell.angle_beta   90.00
_cell.angle_gamma   90.00
#
_symmetry.space_group_name_H-M   'P 1'
#
loop_
_entity.id
_entity.type
_entity.pdbx_description
1 polymer ?
#
loop_
_entity_poly.entity_id
_entity_poly.type
_entity_poly.pdbx_seq_one_letter_code
_entity_poly.pdbx_strand_id
1 'polypeptide(L)'
;YDYTKYNTMDEISAWMNQMERENPDVVSSMIYGQTYENRNIALLKIGLNSTTPKKAVWMDCGIHAREWIVKLLLNMDGYIYSWIDNTTRLWRKSRSPGTGNCTCFGTDLNRNFYANWGMVGISRKCCLEIYNGPSALSEQEAKAITEFLGMHQNQLLCYLTIHSYGQLILVPYGHPNISAPNYDELMEVGLAAVKAIESVHGKSYKVGSSPDVLICLKQCILNFKSAAITVTATLWTTLTALWISSTNVI
;
A
#
# COMPACT_ATOMS: atom_id res chain seq x y z
N TYR A 1 -22.84 1.96 2.63
CA TYR A 1 -21.63 1.33 2.11
C TYR A 1 -21.67 -0.15 2.46
N ASP A 2 -21.39 -1.06 1.53
CA ASP A 2 -21.42 -2.50 1.80
C ASP A 2 -19.99 -3.04 1.91
N TYR A 3 -19.67 -3.60 3.08
CA TYR A 3 -18.33 -4.07 3.36
C TYR A 3 -17.96 -5.38 2.67
N THR A 4 -18.96 -6.13 2.18
CA THR A 4 -18.84 -7.49 1.64
C THR A 4 -18.69 -7.55 0.12
N LYS A 5 -18.90 -6.43 -0.57
CA LYS A 5 -18.69 -6.29 -2.02
C LYS A 5 -17.48 -5.41 -2.35
N TYR A 6 -17.00 -5.52 -3.59
CA TYR A 6 -16.09 -4.53 -4.17
C TYR A 6 -16.88 -3.26 -4.50
N ASN A 7 -16.31 -2.10 -4.19
CA ASN A 7 -16.98 -0.81 -4.33
C ASN A 7 -16.25 0.06 -5.35
N THR A 8 -16.98 0.84 -6.13
CA THR A 8 -16.39 1.80 -7.07
C THR A 8 -15.64 2.90 -6.32
N MET A 9 -14.82 3.68 -7.02
CA MET A 9 -14.11 4.79 -6.38
C MET A 9 -15.06 5.87 -5.82
N ASP A 10 -16.20 6.10 -6.47
CA ASP A 10 -17.22 7.03 -5.97
C ASP A 10 -17.87 6.53 -4.68
N GLU A 11 -18.19 5.23 -4.60
CA GLU A 11 -18.72 4.61 -3.39
C GLU A 11 -17.70 4.68 -2.23
N ILE A 12 -16.42 4.44 -2.51
CA ILE A 12 -15.32 4.57 -1.53
C ILE A 12 -15.18 6.02 -1.06
N SER A 13 -15.20 6.99 -1.98
CA SER A 13 -15.04 8.41 -1.65
C SER A 13 -16.21 8.93 -0.82
N ALA A 14 -17.43 8.54 -1.19
CA ALA A 14 -18.63 8.84 -0.42
C ALA A 14 -18.57 8.25 1.00
N TRP A 15 -18.05 7.03 1.13
CA TRP A 15 -17.82 6.38 2.42
C TRP A 15 -16.76 7.09 3.27
N MET A 16 -15.62 7.51 2.69
CA MET A 16 -14.61 8.28 3.42
C MET A 16 -15.20 9.56 4.01
N ASN A 17 -15.98 10.30 3.21
CA ASN A 17 -16.67 11.51 3.65
C ASN A 17 -17.74 11.21 4.72
N GLN A 18 -18.43 10.07 4.60
CA GLN A 18 -19.41 9.63 5.61
C GLN A 18 -18.72 9.32 6.94
N MET A 19 -17.59 8.60 6.91
CA MET A 19 -16.86 8.22 8.12
C MET A 19 -16.38 9.42 8.93
N GLU A 20 -15.88 10.46 8.26
CA GLU A 20 -15.49 11.72 8.90
C GLU A 20 -16.69 12.45 9.50
N ARG A 21 -17.81 12.55 8.77
CA ARG A 21 -19.02 13.21 9.27
C ARG A 21 -19.64 12.52 10.48
N GLU A 22 -19.63 11.18 10.49
CA GLU A 22 -20.25 10.39 11.56
C GLU A 22 -19.36 10.25 12.80
N ASN A 23 -18.05 10.49 12.66
CA ASN A 23 -17.08 10.30 13.74
C ASN A 23 -16.08 11.47 13.85
N PRO A 24 -16.53 12.73 13.93
CA PRO A 24 -15.66 13.91 13.81
C PRO A 24 -14.62 14.04 14.93
N ASP A 25 -14.87 13.42 16.10
CA ASP A 25 -13.95 13.44 17.24
C ASP A 25 -12.74 12.50 17.08
N VAL A 26 -12.83 11.57 16.11
CA VAL A 26 -11.84 10.48 15.92
C VAL A 26 -11.32 10.42 14.50
N VAL A 27 -12.14 10.76 13.50
CA VAL A 27 -11.81 10.64 12.08
C VAL A 27 -11.76 12.02 11.46
N SER A 28 -10.65 12.29 10.78
CA SER A 28 -10.47 13.46 9.92
C SER A 28 -9.88 13.04 8.59
N SER A 29 -10.14 13.79 7.52
CA SER A 29 -9.53 13.55 6.22
C SER A 29 -8.50 14.62 5.86
N MET A 30 -7.54 14.26 5.02
CA MET A 30 -6.56 15.19 4.47
C MET A 30 -6.21 14.79 3.05
N ILE A 31 -6.14 15.78 2.15
CA ILE A 31 -5.58 15.59 0.81
C ILE A 31 -4.08 15.80 0.91
N TYR A 32 -3.30 14.83 0.46
CA TYR A 32 -1.83 14.87 0.53
C TYR A 32 -1.15 14.81 -0.84
N GLY A 33 -1.93 14.75 -1.93
CA GLY A 33 -1.42 14.80 -3.29
C GLY A 33 -2.53 14.69 -4.33
N GLN A 34 -2.11 14.57 -5.59
CA GLN A 34 -3.00 14.35 -6.73
C GLN A 34 -2.44 13.22 -7.60
N THR A 35 -3.33 12.49 -8.26
CA THR A 35 -2.96 11.48 -9.26
C THR A 35 -2.60 12.13 -10.59
N TYR A 36 -2.08 11.33 -11.53
CA TYR A 36 -1.79 11.83 -12.87
C TYR A 36 -3.01 12.47 -13.56
N GLU A 37 -4.19 11.87 -13.43
CA GLU A 37 -5.45 12.37 -14.00
C GLU A 37 -6.14 13.43 -13.10
N ASN A 38 -5.38 14.09 -12.22
CA ASN A 38 -5.81 15.19 -11.33
C ASN A 38 -6.89 14.83 -10.30
N ARG A 39 -6.87 13.59 -9.78
CA ARG A 39 -7.76 13.19 -8.67
C ARG A 39 -7.06 13.38 -7.34
N ASN A 40 -7.75 13.95 -6.37
CA ASN A 40 -7.19 14.15 -5.03
C ASN A 40 -6.90 12.82 -4.37
N ILE A 41 -5.67 12.64 -3.90
CA ILE A 41 -5.27 11.51 -3.07
C ILE A 41 -5.50 11.91 -1.62
N ALA A 42 -6.51 11.30 -1.01
CA ALA A 42 -6.90 11.57 0.36
C ALA A 42 -6.49 10.43 1.30
N LEU A 43 -6.21 10.79 2.56
CA LEU A 43 -6.05 9.86 3.67
C LEU A 43 -7.17 10.08 4.69
N LEU A 44 -7.52 9.02 5.43
CA LEU A 44 -8.25 9.12 6.68
C LEU A 44 -7.26 9.04 7.83
N LYS A 45 -7.23 10.07 8.66
CA LYS A 45 -6.52 10.08 9.94
C LYS A 45 -7.50 9.64 11.02
N ILE A 46 -7.18 8.51 11.65
CA ILE A 46 -7.95 7.95 12.75
C ILE A 46 -7.17 8.13 14.05
N GLY A 47 -7.74 8.85 15.00
CA GLY A 47 -7.20 9.01 16.33
C GLY A 47 -7.74 10.23 17.05
N LEU A 48 -7.97 10.07 18.35
CA LEU A 48 -8.39 11.16 19.23
C LEU A 48 -7.39 12.33 19.20
N ASN A 49 -7.95 13.54 19.28
CA ASN A 49 -7.21 14.77 19.46
C ASN A 49 -6.32 14.70 20.71
N SER A 50 -5.11 15.23 20.59
CA SER A 50 -4.14 15.25 21.68
C SER A 50 -3.32 16.54 21.60
N THR A 51 -2.99 17.08 22.77
CA THR A 51 -2.11 18.24 22.93
C THR A 51 -0.64 17.86 22.78
N THR A 52 -0.31 16.57 22.88
CA THR A 52 1.06 16.05 22.72
C THR A 52 1.24 15.39 21.35
N PRO A 53 2.41 15.53 20.71
CA PRO A 53 2.70 14.83 19.46
C PRO A 53 2.53 13.31 19.61
N LYS A 54 1.65 12.72 18.81
CA LYS A 54 1.42 11.27 18.79
C LYS A 54 2.32 10.62 17.75
N LYS A 55 2.77 9.43 18.07
CA LYS A 55 3.30 8.51 17.07
C LYS A 55 2.17 7.98 16.18
N ALA A 56 2.50 7.68 14.93
CA ALA A 56 1.55 7.24 13.91
C ALA A 56 1.98 5.93 13.26
N VAL A 57 1.00 5.10 12.93
CA VAL A 57 1.14 3.96 12.02
C VAL A 57 0.57 4.41 10.68
N TRP A 58 1.35 4.27 9.62
CA TRP A 58 0.87 4.47 8.26
C TRP A 58 0.36 3.15 7.69
N MET A 59 -0.78 3.19 7.02
CA MET A 59 -1.31 2.05 6.27
C MET A 59 -1.81 2.53 4.91
N ASP A 60 -1.25 1.99 3.84
CA ASP A 60 -1.78 2.14 2.50
C ASP A 60 -2.10 0.79 1.85
N CYS A 61 -2.78 0.91 0.72
CA CYS A 61 -3.47 -0.15 0.04
C CYS A 61 -3.59 0.26 -1.43
N GLY A 62 -3.76 -0.73 -2.33
CA GLY A 62 -4.16 -0.45 -3.71
C GLY A 62 -3.09 0.26 -4.53
N ILE A 63 -1.81 0.01 -4.25
CA ILE A 63 -0.70 0.44 -5.12
C ILE A 63 -0.85 -0.21 -6.52
N HIS A 64 -1.31 -1.46 -6.57
CA HIS A 64 -1.68 -2.12 -7.82
C HIS A 64 -3.20 -2.15 -8.00
N ALA A 65 -3.66 -1.62 -9.13
CA ALA A 65 -5.08 -1.37 -9.38
C ALA A 65 -5.98 -2.62 -9.31
N ARG A 66 -5.50 -3.78 -9.78
CA ARG A 66 -6.28 -5.03 -9.79
C ARG A 66 -6.51 -5.69 -8.42
N GLU A 67 -5.83 -5.23 -7.37
CA GLU A 67 -5.83 -5.84 -6.04
C GLU A 67 -7.03 -5.36 -5.19
N TRP A 68 -8.26 -5.58 -5.67
CA TRP A 68 -9.52 -4.98 -5.17
C TRP A 68 -9.92 -5.34 -3.74
N ILE A 69 -9.21 -6.23 -3.04
CA ILE A 69 -9.55 -6.65 -1.67
C ILE A 69 -9.41 -5.52 -0.63
N VAL A 70 -8.78 -4.42 -1.02
CA VAL A 70 -8.52 -3.25 -0.18
C VAL A 70 -9.34 -2.04 -0.61
N LYS A 71 -9.54 -1.09 0.31
CA LYS A 71 -10.52 0.01 0.16
C LYS A 71 -9.93 1.42 0.18
N LEU A 72 -8.69 1.57 0.62
CA LEU A 72 -7.91 2.80 0.46
C LEU A 72 -6.98 2.59 -0.73
N LEU A 73 -6.88 3.56 -1.64
CA LEU A 73 -6.26 3.34 -2.94
C LEU A 73 -5.26 4.43 -3.23
N LEU A 74 -3.97 4.07 -3.26
CA LEU A 74 -2.92 4.97 -3.76
C LEU A 74 -3.07 5.19 -5.28
N ASN A 75 -3.38 4.12 -6.02
CA ASN A 75 -3.52 4.16 -7.49
C ASN A 75 -4.97 4.36 -7.92
N MET A 76 -5.53 5.54 -7.66
CA MET A 76 -6.94 5.83 -7.94
C MET A 76 -7.27 5.73 -9.43
N ASP A 77 -6.40 6.28 -10.28
CA ASP A 77 -6.63 6.29 -11.73
C ASP A 77 -6.60 4.88 -12.31
N GLY A 78 -5.61 4.07 -11.91
CA GLY A 78 -5.54 2.67 -12.32
C GLY A 78 -6.73 1.87 -11.80
N TYR A 79 -7.18 2.11 -10.56
CA TYR A 79 -8.35 1.45 -9.99
C TYR A 79 -9.60 1.76 -10.82
N ILE A 80 -9.93 3.04 -11.04
CA ILE A 80 -11.06 3.46 -11.87
C ILE A 80 -10.97 2.83 -13.27
N TYR A 81 -9.79 2.81 -13.87
CA TYR A 81 -9.58 2.19 -15.17
C TYR A 81 -9.92 0.69 -15.16
N SER A 82 -9.57 -0.03 -14.08
CA SER A 82 -9.89 -1.46 -13.94
C SER A 82 -11.39 -1.77 -13.78
N TRP A 83 -12.22 -0.77 -13.50
CA TRP A 83 -13.69 -0.92 -13.37
C TRP A 83 -14.45 -0.72 -14.68
N ILE A 84 -13.78 -0.30 -15.76
CA ILE A 84 -14.45 0.00 -17.05
C ILE A 84 -15.09 -1.27 -17.63
N ASP A 85 -14.31 -2.32 -17.85
CA ASP A 85 -14.79 -3.60 -18.38
C ASP A 85 -13.79 -4.75 -18.10
N ASN A 86 -14.12 -5.95 -18.59
CA ASN A 86 -13.29 -7.14 -18.40
C ASN A 86 -11.91 -7.05 -19.07
N THR A 87 -11.74 -6.21 -20.09
CA THR A 87 -10.46 -6.02 -20.79
C THR A 87 -9.48 -5.19 -19.97
N THR A 88 -9.99 -4.27 -19.13
CA THR A 88 -9.16 -3.42 -18.26
C THR A 88 -9.06 -3.96 -16.83
N ARG A 89 -9.86 -4.95 -16.45
CA ARG A 89 -9.95 -5.51 -15.09
C ARG A 89 -8.64 -5.95 -14.46
N LEU A 90 -7.67 -6.38 -15.28
CA LEU A 90 -6.35 -6.85 -14.84
C LEU A 90 -5.28 -5.75 -14.85
N TRP A 91 -5.66 -4.49 -15.06
CA TRP A 91 -4.73 -3.36 -15.03
C TRP A 91 -4.04 -3.24 -13.67
N ARG A 92 -2.73 -2.98 -13.70
CA ARG A 92 -1.86 -2.94 -12.52
C ARG A 92 -1.27 -1.56 -12.25
N LYS A 93 -0.79 -0.92 -13.31
CA LYS A 93 0.05 0.29 -13.28
C LYS A 93 -0.74 1.57 -12.99
N SER A 94 -0.06 2.70 -12.86
CA SER A 94 -0.68 4.03 -12.92
C SER A 94 -1.30 4.30 -14.30
N ARG A 95 -1.80 5.52 -14.54
CA ARG A 95 -2.40 5.96 -15.81
C ARG A 95 -1.66 7.11 -16.49
N SER A 96 -0.42 7.37 -16.10
CA SER A 96 0.45 8.33 -16.81
C SER A 96 0.69 7.89 -18.27
N PRO A 97 0.82 8.83 -19.23
CA PRO A 97 1.15 8.50 -20.61
C PRO A 97 2.60 8.03 -20.70
N GLY A 98 2.87 7.21 -21.72
CA GLY A 98 4.22 6.80 -22.05
C GLY A 98 5.13 8.00 -22.35
N THR A 99 6.39 7.94 -21.93
CA THR A 99 7.39 8.97 -22.21
C THR A 99 8.18 8.64 -23.49
N GLY A 100 8.58 9.67 -24.23
CA GLY A 100 9.36 9.51 -25.47
C GLY A 100 8.53 8.83 -26.57
N ASN A 101 9.07 7.76 -27.18
CA ASN A 101 8.39 7.02 -28.26
C ASN A 101 7.44 5.92 -27.75
N CYS A 102 7.17 5.87 -26.45
CA CYS A 102 6.29 4.86 -25.87
C CYS A 102 4.82 5.21 -26.03
N THR A 103 4.02 4.29 -26.58
CA THR A 103 2.55 4.44 -26.70
C THR A 103 1.77 3.80 -25.54
N CYS A 104 2.44 3.01 -24.70
CA CYS A 104 1.81 2.34 -23.56
C CYS A 104 1.70 3.27 -22.34
N PHE A 105 0.58 3.14 -21.62
CA PHE A 105 0.32 3.92 -20.41
C PHE A 105 0.84 3.22 -19.15
N GLY A 106 1.17 4.02 -18.16
CA GLY A 106 1.37 3.63 -16.77
C GLY A 106 2.78 3.16 -16.43
N THR A 107 3.12 3.39 -15.17
CA THR A 107 4.32 2.89 -14.47
C THR A 107 3.88 1.99 -13.33
N ASP A 108 4.67 0.95 -13.03
CA ASP A 108 4.48 0.17 -11.80
C ASP A 108 4.89 1.04 -10.61
N LEU A 109 3.91 1.54 -9.85
CA LEU A 109 4.13 2.39 -8.69
C LEU A 109 5.07 1.74 -7.67
N ASN A 110 4.97 0.42 -7.46
CA ASN A 110 5.84 -0.30 -6.54
C ASN A 110 7.29 -0.48 -7.07
N ARG A 111 7.57 -0.03 -8.30
CA ARG A 111 8.91 0.07 -8.90
C ARG A 111 9.35 1.52 -9.13
N ASN A 112 8.59 2.52 -8.69
CA ASN A 112 8.89 3.92 -8.98
C ASN A 112 9.60 4.66 -7.83
N PHE A 113 9.82 4.01 -6.70
CA PHE A 113 10.41 4.62 -5.52
C PHE A 113 11.95 4.70 -5.55
N TYR A 114 12.56 5.62 -4.77
CA TYR A 114 14.01 5.87 -4.75
C TYR A 114 14.87 4.64 -4.45
N ALA A 115 14.38 3.71 -3.62
CA ALA A 115 15.19 2.63 -3.12
C ALA A 115 15.64 1.66 -4.23
N ASN A 116 16.94 1.67 -4.53
CA ASN A 116 17.58 0.86 -5.57
C ASN A 116 16.92 1.01 -6.96
N TRP A 117 16.52 2.23 -7.31
CA TRP A 117 15.77 2.48 -8.53
C TRP A 117 16.51 2.06 -9.80
N GLY A 118 15.83 1.25 -10.62
CA GLY A 118 16.37 0.83 -11.91
C GLY A 118 17.40 -0.28 -11.85
N MET A 119 17.49 -1.00 -10.71
CA MET A 119 18.33 -2.18 -10.54
C MET A 119 17.63 -3.48 -11.00
N VAL A 120 17.40 -4.45 -10.11
CA VAL A 120 16.84 -5.78 -10.45
C VAL A 120 15.35 -5.84 -10.13
N GLY A 121 14.59 -6.69 -10.84
CA GLY A 121 13.15 -6.86 -10.63
C GLY A 121 12.29 -5.78 -11.29
N ILE A 122 12.85 -5.11 -12.31
CA ILE A 122 12.22 -4.05 -13.10
C ILE A 122 12.32 -4.33 -14.60
N SER A 123 11.54 -3.59 -15.37
CA SER A 123 11.70 -3.44 -16.81
C SER A 123 11.93 -1.97 -17.16
N ARG A 124 12.82 -1.70 -18.13
CA ARG A 124 12.93 -0.39 -18.80
C ARG A 124 11.98 -0.24 -19.99
N LYS A 125 11.34 -1.34 -20.43
CA LYS A 125 10.32 -1.35 -21.48
C LYS A 125 8.98 -0.90 -20.87
N CYS A 126 8.47 0.23 -21.33
CA CYS A 126 7.27 0.88 -20.79
C CYS A 126 5.98 0.04 -20.87
N CYS A 127 5.87 -0.83 -21.88
CA CYS A 127 4.70 -1.69 -22.06
C CYS A 127 4.67 -2.90 -21.12
N LEU A 128 5.73 -3.16 -20.35
CA LEU A 128 5.76 -4.27 -19.41
C LEU A 128 5.18 -3.88 -18.05
N GLU A 129 4.57 -4.86 -17.38
CA GLU A 129 3.87 -4.70 -16.10
C GLU A 129 4.75 -4.19 -14.96
N ILE A 130 6.07 -4.43 -15.05
CA ILE A 130 7.08 -4.04 -14.05
C ILE A 130 7.92 -2.84 -14.51
N TYR A 131 7.37 -2.00 -15.39
CA TYR A 131 8.02 -0.77 -15.84
C TYR A 131 8.25 0.18 -14.66
N ASN A 132 9.49 0.64 -14.47
CA ASN A 132 9.88 1.43 -13.30
C ASN A 132 9.76 2.96 -13.49
N GLY A 133 9.32 3.42 -14.67
CA GLY A 133 9.17 4.83 -15.00
C GLY A 133 10.43 5.46 -15.62
N PRO A 134 10.33 6.70 -16.13
CA PRO A 134 11.45 7.45 -16.70
C PRO A 134 12.50 7.86 -15.65
N SER A 135 12.09 8.11 -14.41
CA SER A 135 12.94 8.45 -13.27
C SER A 135 12.34 7.90 -11.97
N ALA A 136 13.12 7.85 -10.89
CA ALA A 136 12.55 7.65 -9.56
C ALA A 136 11.57 8.79 -9.25
N LEU A 137 10.46 8.46 -8.59
CA LEU A 137 9.34 9.36 -8.27
C LEU A 137 8.80 10.13 -9.48
N SER A 138 8.80 9.51 -10.66
CA SER A 138 8.14 10.10 -11.84
C SER A 138 6.62 10.13 -11.72
N GLU A 139 6.03 9.21 -10.95
CA GLU A 139 4.58 9.12 -10.77
C GLU A 139 4.13 10.04 -9.63
N GLN A 140 3.06 10.81 -9.87
CA GLN A 140 2.56 11.78 -8.90
C GLN A 140 2.10 11.10 -7.61
N GLU A 141 1.52 9.90 -7.71
CA GLU A 141 1.08 9.09 -6.59
C GLU A 141 2.25 8.65 -5.71
N ALA A 142 3.33 8.16 -6.34
CA ALA A 142 4.55 7.74 -5.64
C ALA A 142 5.27 8.94 -4.99
N LYS A 143 5.27 10.09 -5.68
CA LYS A 143 5.83 11.34 -5.16
C LYS A 143 5.05 11.84 -3.94
N ALA A 144 3.72 11.89 -4.02
CA ALA A 144 2.84 12.39 -2.96
C ALA A 144 3.05 11.63 -1.64
N ILE A 145 3.04 10.30 -1.67
CA ILE A 145 3.28 9.48 -0.47
C ILE A 145 4.70 9.66 0.07
N THR A 146 5.70 9.75 -0.81
CA THR A 146 7.10 9.91 -0.37
C THR A 146 7.33 11.25 0.32
N GLU A 147 6.80 12.34 -0.25
CA GLU A 147 6.89 13.68 0.32
C GLU A 147 6.12 13.75 1.65
N PHE A 148 4.89 13.21 1.69
CA PHE A 148 4.08 13.18 2.90
C PHE A 148 4.77 12.43 4.04
N LEU A 149 5.24 11.21 3.78
CA LEU A 149 5.94 10.40 4.79
C LEU A 149 7.29 11.00 5.19
N GLY A 150 7.98 11.68 4.26
CA GLY A 150 9.21 12.42 4.54
C GLY A 150 8.99 13.55 5.54
N MET A 151 7.92 14.33 5.37
CA MET A 151 7.55 15.41 6.31
C MET A 151 7.18 14.88 7.70
N HIS A 152 6.62 13.66 7.78
CA HIS A 152 6.14 13.07 9.03
C HIS A 152 7.07 11.99 9.59
N GLN A 153 8.30 11.90 9.10
CA GLN A 153 9.18 10.76 9.37
C GLN A 153 9.47 10.52 10.85
N ASN A 154 9.52 11.58 11.67
CA ASN A 154 9.79 11.52 13.10
C ASN A 154 8.58 11.05 13.94
N GLN A 155 7.38 11.10 13.36
CA GLN A 155 6.13 10.66 13.99
C GLN A 155 5.80 9.22 13.60
N LEU A 156 6.33 8.72 12.48
CA LEU A 156 6.03 7.39 11.97
C LEU A 156 6.75 6.29 12.74
N LEU A 157 5.99 5.35 13.32
CA LEU A 157 6.52 4.13 13.95
C LEU A 157 6.56 2.95 12.99
N CYS A 158 5.49 2.77 12.23
CA CYS A 158 5.31 1.61 11.37
C CYS A 158 4.72 2.04 10.04
N TYR A 159 5.15 1.36 8.98
CA TYR A 159 4.63 1.52 7.64
C TYR A 159 4.07 0.18 7.17
N LEU A 160 2.76 0.13 6.92
CA LEU A 160 2.06 -1.06 6.43
C LEU A 160 1.57 -0.80 5.01
N THR A 161 1.88 -1.72 4.09
CA THR A 161 1.29 -1.69 2.75
C THR A 161 0.59 -3.02 2.47
N ILE A 162 -0.64 -2.95 1.98
CA ILE A 162 -1.47 -4.13 1.74
C ILE A 162 -1.55 -4.41 0.24
N HIS A 163 -1.25 -5.65 -0.09
CA HIS A 163 -1.23 -6.18 -1.44
C HIS A 163 -2.11 -7.44 -1.57
N SER A 164 -2.27 -7.96 -2.78
CA SER A 164 -2.78 -9.31 -3.02
C SER A 164 -2.24 -9.87 -4.35
N TYR A 165 -2.12 -11.19 -4.53
CA TYR A 165 -2.41 -12.31 -3.63
C TYR A 165 -1.10 -12.95 -3.13
N GLY A 166 -1.19 -13.95 -2.26
CA GLY A 166 -0.02 -14.77 -1.89
C GLY A 166 -0.03 -15.32 -0.46
N GLN A 167 -0.80 -14.69 0.45
CA GLN A 167 -0.79 -15.02 1.88
C GLN A 167 0.63 -14.95 2.47
N LEU A 168 1.30 -13.84 2.23
CA LEU A 168 2.64 -13.52 2.66
C LEU A 168 2.62 -12.28 3.54
N ILE A 169 3.42 -12.29 4.61
CA ILE A 169 3.84 -11.10 5.36
C ILE A 169 5.31 -10.88 5.03
N LEU A 170 5.62 -9.83 4.29
CA LEU A 170 6.98 -9.53 3.87
C LEU A 170 7.58 -8.47 4.78
N VAL A 171 8.80 -8.74 5.25
CA VAL A 171 9.63 -7.81 6.01
C VAL A 171 10.79 -7.30 5.13
N PRO A 172 11.38 -6.14 5.44
CA PRO A 172 12.52 -5.61 4.72
C PRO A 172 13.79 -6.44 4.94
N TYR A 173 14.78 -6.34 4.04
CA TYR A 173 14.73 -5.60 2.78
C TYR A 173 14.29 -6.49 1.61
N GLY A 174 13.96 -5.85 0.48
CA GLY A 174 13.73 -6.55 -0.78
C GLY A 174 15.02 -7.04 -1.48
N HIS A 175 16.19 -6.69 -0.94
CA HIS A 175 17.49 -6.94 -1.57
C HIS A 175 18.12 -8.24 -1.04
N PRO A 176 18.56 -9.19 -1.90
CA PRO A 176 19.01 -10.52 -1.47
C PRO A 176 20.25 -10.54 -0.57
N ASN A 177 21.07 -9.47 -0.64
CA ASN A 177 22.32 -9.39 0.13
C ASN A 177 22.24 -8.38 1.28
N ILE A 178 21.05 -7.85 1.61
CA ILE A 178 20.90 -6.83 2.67
C ILE A 178 19.71 -7.21 3.53
N SER A 179 19.95 -7.35 4.84
CA SER A 179 18.92 -7.58 5.85
C SER A 179 18.69 -6.33 6.70
N ALA A 180 17.49 -6.17 7.23
CA ALA A 180 17.20 -5.08 8.16
C ALA A 180 18.00 -5.26 9.47
N PRO A 181 18.53 -4.19 10.09
CA PRO A 181 19.24 -4.30 11.37
C PRO A 181 18.40 -4.91 12.50
N ASN A 182 17.07 -4.76 12.42
CA ASN A 182 16.07 -5.30 13.35
C ASN A 182 15.24 -6.43 12.72
N TYR A 183 15.84 -7.21 11.81
CA TYR A 183 15.15 -8.30 11.11
C TYR A 183 14.47 -9.30 12.05
N ASP A 184 15.14 -9.69 13.13
CA ASP A 184 14.61 -10.69 14.08
C ASP A 184 13.36 -10.17 14.80
N GLU A 185 13.32 -8.89 15.17
CA GLU A 185 12.15 -8.23 15.76
C GLU A 185 10.99 -8.20 14.75
N LEU A 186 11.26 -7.85 13.49
CA LEU A 186 10.25 -7.83 12.43
C LEU A 186 9.68 -9.23 12.16
N MET A 187 10.52 -10.26 12.22
CA MET A 187 10.10 -11.66 12.08
C MET A 187 9.23 -12.10 13.26
N GLU A 188 9.57 -11.73 14.49
CA GLU A 188 8.74 -12.02 15.66
C GLU A 188 7.35 -11.40 15.54
N VAL A 189 7.28 -10.11 15.19
CA VAL A 189 6.02 -9.39 14.95
C VAL A 189 5.23 -10.04 13.81
N GLY A 190 5.89 -10.39 12.71
CA GLY A 190 5.25 -11.05 11.58
C GLY A 190 4.68 -12.42 11.93
N LEU A 191 5.42 -13.24 12.68
CA LEU A 191 4.96 -14.57 13.13
C LEU A 191 3.78 -14.45 14.11
N ALA A 192 3.82 -13.49 15.02
CA ALA A 192 2.69 -13.19 15.90
C ALA A 192 1.45 -12.77 15.10
N ALA A 193 1.61 -11.96 14.05
CA ALA A 193 0.52 -11.57 13.16
C ALA A 193 -0.06 -12.77 12.39
N VAL A 194 0.77 -13.69 11.89
CA VAL A 194 0.29 -14.92 11.23
C VAL A 194 -0.54 -15.76 12.19
N LYS A 195 -0.07 -15.95 13.42
CA LYS A 195 -0.80 -16.70 14.45
C LYS A 195 -2.15 -16.06 14.78
N ALA A 196 -2.20 -14.72 14.85
CA ALA A 196 -3.44 -13.99 15.04
C ALA A 196 -4.42 -14.19 13.86
N ILE A 197 -3.94 -14.10 12.62
CA ILE A 197 -4.76 -14.34 11.41
C ILE A 197 -5.30 -15.77 11.37
N GLU A 198 -4.45 -16.75 11.66
CA GLU A 198 -4.82 -18.16 11.70
C GLU A 198 -5.91 -18.43 12.74
N SER A 199 -5.85 -17.78 13.90
CA SER A 199 -6.83 -17.95 14.97
C SER A 199 -8.25 -17.51 14.62
N VAL A 200 -8.42 -16.58 13.67
CA VAL A 200 -9.74 -16.06 13.28
C VAL A 200 -10.34 -16.86 12.13
N HIS A 201 -9.54 -17.18 11.11
CA HIS A 201 -10.04 -17.75 9.85
C HIS A 201 -9.34 -19.03 9.39
N GLY A 202 -8.41 -19.58 10.18
CA GLY A 202 -7.64 -20.78 9.82
C GLY A 202 -6.74 -20.61 8.59
N LYS A 203 -6.42 -19.37 8.22
CA LYS A 203 -5.59 -19.06 7.05
C LYS A 203 -4.12 -19.01 7.44
N SER A 204 -3.31 -19.85 6.80
CA SER A 204 -1.87 -19.84 6.97
C SER A 204 -1.20 -18.80 6.06
N TYR A 205 -0.26 -18.05 6.63
CA TYR A 205 0.54 -17.05 5.93
C TYR A 205 2.03 -17.39 6.11
N LYS A 206 2.87 -17.07 5.12
CA LYS A 206 4.34 -17.18 5.25
C LYS A 206 4.94 -15.82 5.59
N VAL A 207 5.91 -15.79 6.49
CA VAL A 207 6.65 -14.58 6.87
C VAL A 207 8.07 -14.69 6.36
N GLY A 208 8.63 -13.60 5.82
CA GLY A 208 10.04 -13.55 5.47
C GLY A 208 10.42 -12.29 4.69
N SER A 209 11.71 -12.13 4.41
CA SER A 209 12.16 -11.08 3.49
C SER A 209 11.66 -11.36 2.07
N SER A 210 11.52 -10.33 1.23
CA SER A 210 11.06 -10.56 -0.15
C SER A 210 11.95 -11.57 -0.91
N PRO A 211 13.30 -11.54 -0.84
CA PRO A 211 14.15 -12.56 -1.44
C PRO A 211 13.92 -13.99 -0.95
N ASP A 212 13.52 -14.18 0.31
CA ASP A 212 13.40 -15.51 0.93
C ASP A 212 12.07 -16.19 0.58
N VAL A 213 10.98 -15.42 0.49
CA VAL A 213 9.62 -15.98 0.34
C VAL A 213 8.92 -15.56 -0.95
N LEU A 214 9.49 -14.64 -1.72
CA LEU A 214 8.96 -14.14 -2.98
C LEU A 214 10.07 -14.08 -4.05
N ILE A 215 9.73 -14.25 -5.33
CA ILE A 215 10.73 -14.07 -6.41
C ILE A 215 11.27 -12.63 -6.32
N CYS A 216 12.60 -12.51 -6.24
CA CYS A 216 13.39 -11.30 -5.96
C CYS A 216 12.75 -9.97 -6.45
N LEU A 217 12.21 -9.20 -5.51
CA LEU A 217 11.74 -7.83 -5.74
C LEU A 217 12.70 -6.82 -5.08
N LYS A 218 13.78 -6.45 -5.78
CA LYS A 218 14.77 -5.49 -5.22
C LYS A 218 14.23 -4.06 -5.10
N GLN A 219 13.09 -3.77 -5.72
CA GLN A 219 12.43 -2.48 -5.66
C GLN A 219 10.97 -2.67 -5.25
N CYS A 220 10.71 -2.45 -3.97
CA CYS A 220 9.38 -2.37 -3.39
C CYS A 220 9.41 -1.25 -2.34
N ILE A 221 8.24 -0.72 -2.01
CA ILE A 221 8.07 0.29 -0.94
C ILE A 221 8.62 -0.19 0.43
N LEU A 222 8.81 -1.49 0.60
CA LEU A 222 9.50 -2.12 1.73
C LEU A 222 10.90 -1.55 2.01
N ASN A 223 11.58 -0.96 1.03
CA ASN A 223 12.94 -0.48 1.24
C ASN A 223 13.03 0.93 1.86
N PHE A 224 11.92 1.60 2.20
CA PHE A 224 11.95 2.96 2.74
C PHE A 224 12.36 3.05 4.21
N LYS A 225 12.08 2.03 5.03
CA LYS A 225 12.37 2.04 6.48
C LYS A 225 12.55 0.64 7.05
N SER A 226 13.35 0.53 8.11
CA SER A 226 13.51 -0.67 8.93
C SER A 226 12.27 -1.09 9.73
N ALA A 227 11.13 -0.40 9.57
CA ALA A 227 9.85 -0.70 10.22
C ALA A 227 8.69 -0.82 9.21
N ALA A 228 8.99 -1.13 7.96
CA ALA A 228 8.00 -1.39 6.91
C ALA A 228 7.58 -2.88 6.93
N ILE A 229 6.29 -3.18 6.80
CA ILE A 229 5.78 -4.55 6.63
C ILE A 229 4.78 -4.55 5.48
N THR A 230 4.88 -5.50 4.55
CA THR A 230 3.88 -5.72 3.51
C THR A 230 3.03 -6.93 3.88
N VAL A 231 1.71 -6.82 3.78
CA VAL A 231 0.79 -7.95 3.99
C VAL A 231 0.07 -8.24 2.68
N THR A 232 0.09 -9.48 2.20
CA THR A 232 -0.64 -9.88 0.99
C THR A 232 -1.90 -10.69 1.34
N ALA A 233 -3.07 -10.09 1.16
CA ALA A 233 -4.36 -10.73 1.42
C ALA A 233 -4.77 -11.68 0.28
N THR A 234 -5.67 -12.64 0.54
CA THR A 234 -6.25 -13.55 -0.48
C THR A 234 -7.78 -13.49 -0.47
N LEU A 235 -8.40 -13.73 -1.63
CA LEU A 235 -9.85 -13.76 -1.83
C LEU A 235 -10.54 -14.77 -0.89
N TRP A 236 -11.20 -14.26 0.14
CA TRP A 236 -12.63 -14.46 0.43
C TRP A 236 -12.99 -13.51 1.58
N THR A 237 -14.08 -12.79 1.37
CA THR A 237 -14.84 -11.92 2.29
C THR A 237 -14.46 -11.94 3.77
N THR A 238 -14.42 -10.73 4.35
CA THR A 238 -14.22 -10.35 5.77
C THR A 238 -12.77 -10.16 6.26
N LEU A 239 -12.16 -9.03 5.89
CA LEU A 239 -11.47 -8.22 6.90
C LEU A 239 -12.57 -7.54 7.74
N THR A 240 -13.21 -8.31 8.61
CA THR A 240 -13.95 -7.75 9.74
C THR A 240 -12.94 -6.99 10.59
N ALA A 241 -13.26 -5.73 10.85
CA ALA A 241 -12.59 -4.94 11.87
C ALA A 241 -12.49 -5.74 13.18
N LEU A 242 -11.28 -6.16 13.52
CA LEU A 242 -10.83 -6.61 14.83
C LEU A 242 -9.43 -5.99 14.92
N TRP A 243 -9.30 -4.72 15.29
CA TRP A 243 -9.20 -4.35 16.70
C TRP A 243 -9.55 -2.87 16.91
N ILE A 244 -10.80 -2.59 17.31
CA ILE A 244 -11.15 -1.48 18.21
C ILE A 244 -11.96 -2.12 19.34
N SER A 245 -11.31 -2.85 20.25
CA SER A 245 -11.77 -3.03 21.64
C SER A 245 -10.75 -3.85 22.43
N SER A 246 -10.64 -3.54 23.72
CA SER A 246 -9.76 -4.10 24.75
C SER A 246 -8.32 -3.54 24.73
N THR A 247 -8.11 -2.36 25.32
CA THR A 247 -7.69 -2.14 26.73
C THR A 247 -6.21 -2.41 26.99
N ASN A 248 -5.53 -1.35 27.44
CA ASN A 248 -4.28 -1.30 28.19
C ASN A 248 -3.00 -1.69 27.45
N VAL A 249 -2.43 -0.72 26.74
CA VAL A 249 -0.98 -0.62 26.58
C VAL A 249 -0.44 0.03 27.85
N ILE A 250 0.22 -0.77 28.69
CA ILE A 250 1.19 -0.30 29.69
C ILE A 250 2.54 -0.22 28.97
#